data_AF-A0A9E4EHS2-F1
#
_entry.id   AF-A0A9E4EHS2-F1
#
_cell.length_a   1.000
_cell.length_b   1.000
_cell.length_c   1.000
_cell.angle_alpha   90.00
_cell.angle_beta   90.00
_cell.angle_gamma   90.00
#
_symmetry.space_group_name_H-M   'P 1'
#
loop_
_entity.id
_entity.type
_entity.pdbx_description
1 polymer ?
#
loop_
_entity_poly.entity_id
_entity_poly.type
_entity_poly.pdbx_seq_one_letter_code
_entity_poly.pdbx_strand_id
1 'polypeptide(L)'
;MFSTRPITAQHRLSDMMDTYEDILPTVMDKIDRDIIHCLACFHFPKKHRRRIRTTNLLERLNREIKRRADVVQIFPNQEACERLIGALCMEWSEEWITGRRYLDMTDLK
;
A
#
# COMPACT_ATOMS: atom_id res chain seq x y z
N MET A 1 -17.78 -12.91 12.26
CA MET A 1 -17.98 -11.75 13.18
C MET A 1 -17.18 -10.56 12.66
N PHE A 2 -17.63 -9.92 11.57
CA PHE A 2 -16.95 -8.79 10.91
C PHE A 2 -17.54 -7.45 11.35
N SER A 3 -17.42 -7.11 12.63
CA SER A 3 -18.12 -5.96 13.24
C SER A 3 -17.25 -4.71 13.35
N THR A 4 -16.91 -4.09 12.22
CA THR A 4 -16.56 -2.66 12.11
C THR A 4 -16.32 -2.28 10.64
N ARG A 5 -17.18 -1.56 9.92
CA ARG A 5 -18.61 -1.73 9.60
C ARG A 5 -18.68 -1.27 8.12
N PRO A 6 -18.83 -2.16 7.13
CA PRO A 6 -18.93 -1.78 5.71
C PRO A 6 -19.96 -0.68 5.48
N ILE A 7 -21.06 -0.73 6.23
CA ILE A 7 -22.17 0.23 6.21
C ILE A 7 -21.71 1.66 6.53
N THR A 8 -20.84 1.87 7.52
CA THR A 8 -20.36 3.23 7.85
C THR A 8 -19.41 3.76 6.78
N ALA A 9 -18.64 2.89 6.13
CA ALA A 9 -17.78 3.29 5.01
C ALA A 9 -18.62 3.64 3.76
N GLN A 10 -19.69 2.87 3.50
CA GLN A 10 -20.64 3.13 2.41
C GLN A 10 -21.43 4.42 2.62
N HIS A 11 -21.90 4.70 3.85
CA HIS A 11 -22.59 5.96 4.14
C HIS A 11 -21.67 7.16 3.91
N ARG A 12 -20.42 7.09 4.39
CA ARG A 12 -19.43 8.15 4.16
C ARG A 12 -19.06 8.33 2.68
N LEU A 13 -19.12 7.25 1.89
CA LEU A 13 -18.95 7.33 0.45
C LEU A 13 -20.10 8.12 -0.17
N SER A 14 -21.35 7.81 0.20
CA SER A 14 -22.54 8.54 -0.25
C SER A 14 -22.42 10.03 0.07
N ASP A 15 -22.13 10.37 1.33
CA ASP A 15 -21.97 11.77 1.74
C ASP A 15 -20.89 12.51 0.92
N MET A 16 -19.80 11.80 0.57
CA MET A 16 -18.72 12.35 -0.24
C MET A 16 -19.11 12.53 -1.71
N MET A 17 -19.87 11.60 -2.28
CA MET A 17 -20.40 11.72 -3.63
C MET A 17 -21.32 12.94 -3.71
N ASP A 18 -22.29 13.05 -2.81
CA ASP A 18 -23.24 14.17 -2.77
C ASP A 18 -22.54 15.54 -2.64
N THR A 19 -21.39 15.59 -1.97
CA THR A 19 -20.64 16.82 -1.76
C THR A 19 -19.76 17.22 -2.95
N TYR A 20 -19.19 16.24 -3.67
CA TYR A 20 -18.11 16.50 -4.63
C TYR A 20 -18.42 16.08 -6.07
N GLU A 21 -19.59 15.48 -6.34
CA GLU A 21 -19.97 15.04 -7.70
C GLU A 21 -19.90 16.18 -8.71
N ASP A 22 -20.42 17.36 -8.35
CA ASP A 22 -20.40 18.55 -9.22
C ASP A 22 -19.02 19.21 -9.33
N ILE A 23 -18.16 19.03 -8.33
CA ILE A 23 -16.85 19.71 -8.24
C ILE A 23 -15.74 18.88 -8.90
N LEU A 24 -15.77 17.56 -8.69
CA LEU A 24 -14.72 16.62 -9.10
C LEU A 24 -15.32 15.34 -9.72
N PRO A 25 -16.11 15.44 -10.80
CA PRO A 25 -16.86 14.31 -11.35
C PRO A 25 -15.95 13.13 -11.74
N THR A 26 -14.82 13.40 -12.38
CA THR A 26 -13.84 12.36 -12.78
C THR A 26 -13.20 11.64 -11.60
N VAL A 27 -13.04 12.32 -10.46
CA VAL A 27 -12.47 11.71 -9.25
C VAL A 27 -13.54 10.83 -8.60
N MET A 28 -14.76 11.33 -8.47
CA MET A 28 -15.89 10.59 -7.91
C MET A 28 -16.18 9.32 -8.71
N ASP A 29 -16.23 9.42 -10.04
CA ASP A 29 -16.41 8.28 -10.95
C ASP A 29 -15.31 7.20 -10.80
N LYS A 30 -14.05 7.61 -10.58
CA LYS A 30 -12.97 6.65 -10.25
C LYS A 30 -13.16 6.01 -8.89
N ILE A 31 -13.51 6.80 -7.88
CA ILE A 31 -13.73 6.29 -6.53
C ILE A 31 -14.87 5.28 -6.55
N ASP A 32 -16.00 5.57 -7.19
CA ASP A 32 -17.15 4.66 -7.24
C ASP A 32 -16.78 3.28 -7.83
N ARG A 33 -16.03 3.28 -8.94
CA ARG A 33 -15.53 2.04 -9.55
C ARG A 33 -14.56 1.27 -8.65
N ASP A 34 -13.60 1.97 -8.04
CA ASP A 34 -12.45 1.34 -7.38
C ASP A 34 -12.59 1.20 -5.85
N ILE A 35 -13.68 1.70 -5.25
CA ILE A 35 -13.85 1.78 -3.80
C ILE A 35 -13.74 0.41 -3.12
N ILE A 36 -14.21 -0.65 -3.78
CA ILE A 36 -14.15 -2.02 -3.24
C ILE A 36 -12.69 -2.42 -2.97
N HIS A 37 -11.77 -2.05 -3.87
CA HIS A 37 -10.34 -2.29 -3.69
C HIS A 37 -9.76 -1.47 -2.54
N CYS A 38 -10.16 -0.21 -2.39
CA CYS A 38 -9.75 0.65 -1.27
C CYS A 38 -10.25 0.11 0.09
N LEU A 39 -11.44 -0.49 0.12
CA LEU A 39 -12.03 -1.08 1.32
C LEU A 39 -11.50 -2.49 1.63
N ALA A 40 -10.72 -3.10 0.74
CA ALA A 40 -10.18 -4.44 0.94
C ALA A 40 -9.36 -4.57 2.24
N CYS A 41 -8.74 -3.47 2.71
CA CYS A 41 -8.01 -3.43 3.98
C CYS A 41 -8.86 -3.85 5.19
N PHE A 42 -10.19 -3.71 5.16
CA PHE A 42 -11.07 -4.09 6.26
C PHE A 42 -11.20 -5.60 6.47
N HIS A 43 -10.86 -6.41 5.47
CA HIS A 43 -10.80 -7.88 5.59
C HIS A 43 -9.67 -8.35 6.50
N PHE A 44 -8.66 -7.50 6.74
CA PHE A 44 -7.53 -7.84 7.60
C PHE A 44 -7.80 -7.50 9.08
N PRO A 45 -7.09 -8.17 10.01
CA PRO A 45 -7.15 -7.85 11.43
C PRO A 45 -6.93 -6.36 11.69
N LYS A 46 -7.63 -5.79 12.68
CA LYS A 46 -7.59 -4.34 12.99
C LYS A 46 -6.17 -3.80 13.16
N LYS A 47 -5.26 -4.61 13.72
CA LYS A 47 -3.84 -4.27 13.89
C LYS A 47 -3.09 -4.05 12.56
N HIS A 48 -3.51 -4.72 11.48
CA HIS A 48 -2.86 -4.65 10.16
C HIS A 48 -3.42 -3.54 9.27
N ARG A 49 -4.70 -3.19 9.45
CA ARG A 49 -5.42 -2.24 8.57
C ARG A 49 -4.66 -0.94 8.32
N ARG A 50 -4.06 -0.35 9.36
CA ARG A 50 -3.30 0.92 9.22
C ARG A 50 -2.11 0.78 8.28
N ARG A 51 -1.38 -0.34 8.36
CA ARG A 51 -0.20 -0.58 7.52
C ARG A 51 -0.60 -0.90 6.08
N ILE A 52 -1.67 -1.68 5.90
CA ILE A 52 -2.18 -2.09 4.58
C ILE A 52 -2.83 -0.91 3.82
N ARG A 53 -3.55 -0.03 4.51
CA ARG A 53 -4.23 1.12 3.87
C ARG A 53 -3.26 2.20 3.34
N THR A 54 -2.01 2.20 3.80
CA THR A 54 -1.05 3.27 3.48
C THR A 54 0.04 2.80 2.53
N THR A 55 0.51 3.69 1.66
CA THR A 55 1.63 3.47 0.74
C THR A 55 3.00 3.77 1.36
N ASN A 56 3.06 4.17 2.63
CA ASN A 56 4.30 4.59 3.31
C ASN A 56 5.47 3.61 3.17
N LEU A 57 5.20 2.31 3.23
CA LEU A 57 6.24 1.29 3.07
C LEU A 57 6.77 1.25 1.64
N LEU A 58 5.87 1.23 0.67
CA LEU A 58 6.20 1.24 -0.76
C LEU A 58 6.98 2.52 -1.12
N GLU A 59 6.55 3.67 -0.62
CA GLU A 59 7.24 4.95 -0.81
C GLU A 59 8.64 4.97 -0.19
N ARG A 60 8.82 4.33 0.97
CA ARG A 60 10.16 4.18 1.58
C ARG A 60 11.04 3.26 0.75
N LEU A 61 10.50 2.15 0.24
CA LEU A 61 11.23 1.21 -0.60
C LEU A 61 11.63 1.87 -1.93
N ASN A 62 10.69 2.51 -2.60
CA ASN A 62 10.92 3.20 -3.88
C ASN A 62 11.93 4.33 -3.74
N ARG A 63 11.92 5.07 -2.63
CA ARG A 63 12.95 6.08 -2.35
C ARG A 63 14.34 5.46 -2.20
N GLU A 64 14.44 4.32 -1.54
CA GLU A 64 15.71 3.63 -1.34
C GLU A 64 16.23 3.00 -2.64
N ILE A 65 15.34 2.40 -3.44
CA ILE A 65 15.64 1.95 -4.81
C ILE A 65 16.20 3.11 -5.63
N LYS A 66 15.49 4.25 -5.65
CA LYS A 66 15.91 5.43 -6.39
C LYS A 66 17.27 5.93 -5.91
N ARG A 67 17.46 6.07 -4.59
CA ARG A 67 18.73 6.52 -3.99
C ARG A 67 19.92 5.66 -4.40
N ARG A 68 19.76 4.33 -4.42
CA ARG A 68 20.84 3.39 -4.82
C ARG A 68 21.04 3.36 -6.34
N ALA A 69 19.96 3.44 -7.12
CA ALA A 69 20.02 3.53 -8.57
C ALA A 69 20.69 4.84 -9.04
N ASP A 70 20.43 5.96 -8.35
CA ASP A 70 21.02 7.28 -8.65
C ASP A 70 22.56 7.26 -8.51
N VAL A 71 23.15 6.35 -7.73
CA VAL A 71 24.62 6.18 -7.67
C VAL A 71 25.17 5.53 -8.94
N VAL A 72 24.41 4.60 -9.54
CA VAL A 72 24.82 3.88 -10.76
C VAL A 72 24.64 4.73 -12.02
N GLN A 73 23.66 5.65 -12.02
CA GLN A 73 23.25 6.52 -13.14
C GLN A 73 22.73 5.75 -14.36
N ILE A 74 23.55 4.90 -14.98
CA ILE A 74 23.22 4.08 -16.15
C ILE A 74 23.64 2.63 -15.89
N PHE A 75 22.69 1.72 -16.01
CA PHE A 75 22.97 0.28 -15.88
C PHE A 75 23.48 -0.30 -17.21
N PRO A 76 24.45 -1.23 -17.18
CA PRO A 76 25.00 -1.85 -18.39
C PRO A 76 24.02 -2.83 -19.06
N ASN A 77 23.08 -3.39 -18.30
CA ASN A 77 22.01 -4.29 -18.76
C ASN A 77 20.91 -4.41 -17.70
N GLN A 78 19.83 -5.11 -18.03
CA GLN A 78 18.69 -5.32 -17.14
C GLN A 78 19.09 -6.15 -15.92
N GLU A 79 19.93 -7.17 -16.08
CA GLU A 79 20.34 -8.08 -15.01
C GLU A 79 21.16 -7.36 -13.92
N ALA A 80 21.90 -6.31 -14.28
CA ALA A 80 22.58 -5.45 -13.31
C ALA A 80 21.60 -4.65 -12.45
N CYS A 81 20.52 -4.14 -13.05
CA CYS A 81 19.46 -3.44 -12.32
C CYS A 81 18.70 -4.39 -11.38
N GLU A 82 18.33 -5.57 -11.90
CA GLU A 82 17.65 -6.61 -11.11
C GLU A 82 18.49 -7.06 -9.92
N ARG A 83 19.81 -7.20 -10.08
CA ARG A 83 20.71 -7.53 -8.96
C ARG A 83 20.71 -6.46 -7.87
N LEU A 84 20.73 -5.18 -8.23
CA LEU A 84 20.71 -4.08 -7.24
C LEU A 84 19.39 -4.03 -6.48
N ILE A 85 18.27 -4.09 -7.21
CA ILE A 85 16.93 -4.07 -6.60
C ILE A 85 16.72 -5.35 -5.77
N GLY A 86 17.11 -6.51 -6.29
CA GLY A 86 17.02 -7.80 -5.60
C GLY A 86 17.81 -7.82 -4.30
N ALA A 87 19.06 -7.33 -4.32
CA ALA A 87 19.88 -7.23 -3.11
C ALA A 87 19.23 -6.32 -2.04
N LEU A 88 18.64 -5.19 -2.44
CA LEU A 88 17.90 -4.32 -1.51
C LEU A 88 16.66 -5.02 -0.93
N CYS A 89 15.90 -5.74 -1.76
CA CYS A 89 14.75 -6.52 -1.29
C CYS A 89 15.16 -7.62 -0.30
N MET A 90 16.30 -8.27 -0.52
CA MET A 90 16.85 -9.28 0.40
C MET A 90 17.22 -8.65 1.75
N GLU A 91 17.91 -7.51 1.76
CA GLU A 91 18.26 -6.77 2.97
C GLU A 91 17.01 -6.40 3.79
N TRP A 92 15.97 -5.88 3.14
CA TRP A 92 14.70 -5.56 3.79
C TRP A 92 13.97 -6.80 4.32
N SER A 93 14.00 -7.90 3.56
CA SER A 93 13.41 -9.16 4.00
C SER A 93 14.11 -9.68 5.25
N GLU A 94 15.43 -9.62 5.28
CA GLU A 94 16.24 -10.01 6.45
C GLU A 94 15.93 -9.14 7.66
N GLU A 95 15.80 -7.81 7.50
CA GLU A 95 15.39 -6.91 8.59
C GLU A 95 14.01 -7.27 9.18
N TRP A 96 13.06 -7.71 8.36
CA TRP A 96 11.74 -8.10 8.84
C TRP A 96 11.75 -9.45 9.56
N ILE A 97 12.65 -10.36 9.17
CA ILE A 97 12.78 -11.67 9.79
C ILE A 97 13.53 -11.57 11.13
N THR A 98 14.63 -10.83 11.16
CA THR A 98 15.56 -10.75 12.29
C THR A 98 15.25 -9.60 13.24
N GLY A 99 14.69 -8.51 12.73
CA GLY A 99 14.39 -7.29 13.46
C GLY A 99 12.90 -7.11 13.76
N ARG A 100 12.40 -5.89 13.56
CA ARG A 100 11.00 -5.55 13.85
C ARG A 100 10.09 -5.98 12.69
N ARG A 101 9.37 -7.09 12.89
CA ARG A 101 8.37 -7.59 11.93
C ARG A 101 7.40 -6.49 11.48
N TYR A 102 7.29 -6.31 10.16
CA TYR A 102 6.41 -5.32 9.56
C TYR A 102 4.92 -5.69 9.66
N LEU A 103 4.58 -6.98 9.60
CA LEU A 103 3.23 -7.51 9.87
C LEU A 103 3.35 -8.78 10.70
N ASP A 104 2.45 -8.96 11.67
CA ASP A 104 2.45 -10.15 12.51
C ASP A 104 1.47 -11.18 11.95
N MET A 105 2.02 -12.20 11.29
CA MET A 105 1.20 -13.17 10.56
C MET A 105 0.40 -14.09 11.50
N THR A 106 0.68 -14.13 12.81
CA THR A 106 -0.10 -14.96 13.76
C THR A 106 -1.56 -14.55 13.87
N ASP A 107 -1.86 -13.28 13.56
CA ASP A 107 -3.21 -12.73 13.62
C ASP A 107 -4.02 -13.01 12.34
N LEU A 108 -3.39 -13.58 11.30
CA LEU A 108 -4.06 -14.04 10.08
C LEU A 108 -4.48 -15.50 10.27
N LYS A 109 -5.77 -15.71 10.52
CA LYS A 109 -6.40 -17.04 10.54
C LYS A 109 -7.27 -17.23 9.31
#